data_AF-A0A6I7NMP5-F1
#
_entry.id   AF-A0A6I7NMP5-F1
#
_cell.length_a   1.000
_cell.length_b   1.000
_cell.length_c   1.000
_cell.angle_alpha   90.00
_cell.angle_beta   90.00
_cell.angle_gamma   90.00
#
_symmetry.space_group_name_H-M   'P 1'
#
loop_
_entity.id
_entity.type
_entity.pdbx_description
1 polymer ?
#
loop_
_entity_poly.entity_id
_entity_poly.type
_entity_poly.pdbx_seq_one_letter_code
_entity_poly.pdbx_strand_id
1 'polypeptide(L)'
;MKLSHTSLQKIEFGNEPEDIYYCLIDLRISPGGLNIKKLRLTDPRNIDEQFRQNGCLMMFTGVEIEELIQRGDLDGKRLHRSLFRLAVKDGLIRE
;
A
#
# COMPACT_ATOMS: atom_id res chain seq x y z
N MET A 1 -9.02 11.51 -8.09
CA MET A 1 -9.45 10.61 -6.96
C MET A 1 -9.21 11.35 -5.65
N LYS A 2 -9.96 11.07 -4.57
CA LYS A 2 -9.79 11.75 -3.28
C LYS A 2 -9.14 10.84 -2.24
N LEU A 3 -8.44 11.42 -1.26
CA LEU A 3 -7.83 10.69 -0.13
C LEU A 3 -8.84 9.82 0.63
N SER A 4 -10.09 10.28 0.77
CA SER A 4 -11.17 9.52 1.42
C SER A 4 -11.61 8.27 0.65
N HIS A 5 -11.21 8.14 -0.61
CA HIS A 5 -11.43 6.93 -1.41
C HIS A 5 -10.27 5.93 -1.26
N THR A 6 -9.27 6.24 -0.43
CA THR A 6 -8.18 5.32 -0.16
C THR A 6 -8.08 4.97 1.31
N SER A 7 -7.44 3.83 1.59
CA SER A 7 -7.08 3.41 2.94
C SER A 7 -5.64 2.94 2.98
N LEU A 8 -4.97 3.13 4.11
CA LEU A 8 -3.69 2.49 4.37
C LEU A 8 -3.94 1.19 5.12
N GLN A 9 -3.50 0.08 4.54
CA GLN A 9 -3.57 -1.23 5.17
C GLN A 9 -2.16 -1.75 5.46
N LYS A 10 -1.90 -2.10 6.72
CA LYS A 10 -0.69 -2.79 7.16
C LYS A 10 -0.93 -4.29 7.15
N ILE A 11 -0.05 -5.05 6.51
CA ILE A 11 -0.11 -6.51 6.42
C ILE A 11 1.19 -7.05 7.00
N GLU A 12 1.08 -7.94 7.98
CA GLU A 12 2.23 -8.49 8.70
C GLU A 12 2.28 -9.99 8.42
N PHE A 13 3.33 -10.45 7.75
CA PHE A 13 3.61 -11.88 7.57
C PHE A 13 4.58 -12.43 8.62
N GLY A 14 5.26 -11.53 9.33
CA GLY A 14 6.26 -11.76 10.35
C GLY A 14 6.48 -10.51 11.19
N ASN A 15 7.50 -10.51 12.04
CA ASN A 15 7.81 -9.40 12.95
C ASN A 15 8.94 -8.49 12.44
N GLU A 16 9.69 -8.95 11.45
CA GLU A 16 10.79 -8.18 10.86
C GLU A 16 10.22 -7.10 9.92
N PRO A 17 10.86 -5.92 9.79
CA PRO A 17 10.41 -4.86 8.90
C PRO A 17 10.22 -5.29 7.43
N GLU A 18 11.00 -6.29 6.98
CA GLU A 18 10.91 -6.89 5.64
C GLU A 18 9.63 -7.71 5.43
N ASP A 19 9.04 -8.24 6.52
CA ASP A 19 7.80 -9.02 6.48
C ASP A 19 6.53 -8.16 6.67
N ILE A 20 6.71 -6.86 6.86
CA ILE A 20 5.63 -5.89 7.05
C ILE A 20 5.43 -5.12 5.76
N TYR A 21 4.19 -5.11 5.27
CA TYR A 21 3.81 -4.41 4.05
C TYR A 21 2.79 -3.31 4.35
N TYR A 22 3.03 -2.14 3.78
CA TYR A 22 2.17 -0.97 3.84
C TYR A 22 1.55 -0.73 2.45
N CYS A 23 0.25 -0.98 2.33
CA CYS A 23 -0.47 -0.92 1.07
C CYS A 23 -1.44 0.27 1.06
N LEU A 24 -1.35 1.12 0.04
CA LEU A 24 -2.35 2.14 -0.25
C LEU A 24 -3.44 1.54 -1.12
N ILE A 25 -4.67 1.43 -0.60
CA ILE A 25 -5.77 0.71 -1.25
C ILE A 25 -6.80 1.70 -1.81
N ASP A 26 -7.28 1.48 -3.03
CA ASP A 26 -8.48 2.13 -3.58
C ASP A 26 -9.74 1.43 -3.04
N LEU A 27 -10.45 2.11 -2.15
CA LEU A 27 -11.69 1.62 -1.54
C LEU A 27 -12.86 1.53 -2.53
N ARG A 28 -12.75 2.13 -3.71
CA ARG A 28 -13.77 1.98 -4.77
C ARG A 28 -13.66 0.62 -5.46
N ILE A 29 -12.46 0.04 -5.49
CA ILE A 29 -12.18 -1.30 -6.02
C ILE A 29 -12.31 -2.35 -4.90
N SER A 30 -11.73 -2.06 -3.73
CA SER A 30 -11.82 -2.94 -2.57
C SER A 30 -12.35 -2.22 -1.33
N PRO A 31 -13.68 -2.11 -1.18
CA PRO A 31 -14.32 -1.38 -0.08
C PRO A 31 -13.96 -1.87 1.32
N GLY A 32 -13.56 -3.14 1.46
CA GLY A 32 -13.14 -3.74 2.72
C GLY A 32 -11.62 -3.83 2.91
N GLY A 33 -10.82 -3.21 2.03
CA GLY A 33 -9.38 -3.45 1.97
C GLY A 33 -9.03 -4.76 1.26
N LEU A 34 -7.76 -5.12 1.23
CA LEU A 34 -7.28 -6.35 0.59
C LEU A 34 -7.68 -7.59 1.40
N ASN A 35 -8.17 -8.60 0.69
CA ASN A 35 -8.50 -9.89 1.28
C ASN A 35 -7.24 -10.77 1.37
N ILE A 36 -6.48 -10.62 2.45
CA ILE A 36 -5.21 -11.33 2.66
C ILE A 36 -5.40 -12.85 2.64
N LYS A 37 -6.54 -13.36 3.14
CA LYS A 37 -6.82 -14.80 3.11
C LYS A 37 -6.89 -15.35 1.69
N LYS A 38 -7.47 -14.60 0.76
CA LYS A 38 -7.48 -14.98 -0.66
C LYS A 38 -6.10 -14.84 -1.30
N LEU A 39 -5.38 -13.77 -0.98
CA LEU A 39 -4.04 -13.52 -1.54
C LEU A 39 -3.01 -14.58 -1.12
N ARG A 40 -3.11 -15.12 0.10
CA ARG A 40 -2.25 -16.23 0.58
C ARG A 40 -2.45 -17.54 -0.19
N LEU A 41 -3.59 -17.70 -0.86
CA LEU A 41 -3.88 -18.88 -1.70
C LEU A 41 -3.41 -18.70 -3.14
N THR A 42 -2.95 -17.50 -3.50
CA THR A 42 -2.54 -17.20 -4.87
C THR A 42 -1.08 -17.56 -5.10
N ASP A 43 -0.75 -17.93 -6.33
CA ASP A 43 0.63 -18.22 -6.74
C ASP A 43 1.54 -17.00 -6.44
N PRO A 44 2.62 -17.18 -5.67
CA PRO A 44 3.50 -16.08 -5.26
C PRO A 44 4.14 -15.37 -6.46
N ARG A 45 4.25 -16.03 -7.62
CA ARG A 45 4.75 -15.40 -8.86
C ARG A 45 3.83 -14.31 -9.40
N ASN A 46 2.56 -14.30 -8.99
CA ASN A 46 1.53 -13.38 -9.47
C ASN A 46 1.05 -12.41 -8.39
N ILE A 47 1.73 -12.35 -7.24
CA ILE A 47 1.24 -11.62 -6.08
C ILE A 47 1.08 -10.13 -6.39
N ASP A 48 2.07 -9.49 -7.02
CA ASP A 48 2.03 -8.06 -7.38
C ASP A 48 0.87 -7.71 -8.33
N GLU A 49 0.52 -8.62 -9.24
CA GLU A 49 -0.62 -8.44 -10.13
C GLU A 49 -1.93 -8.55 -9.34
N GLN A 50 -2.03 -9.53 -8.46
CA GLN A 50 -3.21 -9.72 -7.62
C GLN A 50 -3.45 -8.54 -6.69
N PHE A 51 -2.41 -8.02 -6.06
CA PHE A 51 -2.50 -6.82 -5.24
C PHE A 51 -3.08 -5.65 -6.06
N ARG A 52 -2.54 -5.40 -7.25
CA ARG A 52 -3.04 -4.35 -8.16
C ARG A 52 -4.50 -4.58 -8.59
N GLN A 53 -4.85 -5.79 -9.00
CA GLN A 53 -6.21 -6.15 -9.39
C GLN A 53 -7.22 -6.01 -8.24
N ASN A 54 -6.77 -6.22 -6.99
CA ASN A 54 -7.58 -6.03 -5.79
C ASN A 54 -7.50 -4.58 -5.24
N GLY A 55 -7.03 -3.63 -6.04
CA GLY A 55 -7.07 -2.20 -5.71
C GLY A 55 -5.88 -1.69 -4.88
N CYS A 56 -4.80 -2.45 -4.75
CA CYS A 56 -3.53 -1.92 -4.22
C CYS A 56 -2.91 -0.95 -5.24
N LEU A 57 -2.83 0.32 -4.88
CA LEU A 57 -2.24 1.38 -5.69
C LEU A 57 -0.71 1.43 -5.51
N MET A 58 -0.24 1.27 -4.28
CA MET A 58 1.17 1.24 -3.94
C MET A 58 1.40 0.27 -2.78
N MET A 59 2.54 -0.39 -2.79
CA MET A 59 2.96 -1.33 -1.75
C MET A 59 4.43 -1.08 -1.45
N PHE A 60 4.76 -0.98 -0.16
CA PHE A 60 6.12 -0.84 0.34
C PHE A 60 6.30 -1.76 1.55
N THR A 61 7.49 -2.32 1.69
CA THR A 61 7.93 -3.00 2.91
C THR A 61 8.17 -2.00 4.04
N GLY A 62 8.29 -2.47 5.28
CA GLY A 62 8.65 -1.64 6.43
C GLY A 62 10.01 -0.97 6.25
N VAL A 63 10.97 -1.68 5.67
CA VAL A 63 12.30 -1.13 5.34
C VAL A 63 12.19 0.04 4.37
N GLU A 64 11.46 -0.13 3.26
CA GLU A 64 11.28 0.94 2.27
C GLU A 64 10.54 2.15 2.86
N ILE A 65 9.54 1.93 3.71
CA ILE A 65 8.83 3.02 4.40
C ILE A 65 9.79 3.80 5.30
N GLU A 66 10.64 3.12 6.08
CA GLU A 66 11.62 3.78 6.94
C GLU A 66 12.62 4.60 6.12
N GLU A 67 13.13 4.05 5.01
CA GLU A 67 14.02 4.79 4.11
C GLU A 67 13.36 6.04 3.52
N LEU A 68 12.11 5.92 3.04
CA LEU A 68 11.37 7.05 2.47
C LEU A 68 11.05 8.12 3.52
N ILE A 69 10.81 7.72 4.78
CA ILE A 69 10.67 8.67 5.89
C ILE A 69 12.00 9.38 6.18
N GLN A 70 13.11 8.65 6.22
CA GLN A 70 14.44 9.23 6.46
C GLN A 70 14.85 10.21 5.36
N ARG A 71 14.47 9.94 4.10
CA ARG A 71 14.69 10.84 2.96
C ARG A 71 13.78 12.07 2.96
N GLY A 72 12.72 12.06 3.78
CA GLY A 72 11.72 13.13 3.84
C GLY A 72 10.64 13.04 2.77
N ASP A 73 10.57 11.92 2.03
CA ASP A 73 9.53 11.67 1.03
C ASP A 73 8.20 11.27 1.67
N LEU A 74 8.25 10.65 2.86
CA LEU A 74 7.06 10.27 3.65
C LEU A 74 7.07 10.88 5.05
N ASP A 75 5.87 11.11 5.60
CA ASP A 75 5.67 11.52 6.99
C ASP A 75 5.13 10.32 7.78
N GLY A 76 5.96 9.74 8.65
CA GLY A 76 5.59 8.57 9.46
C GLY A 76 4.38 8.81 10.37
N LYS A 77 4.10 10.06 10.80
CA LYS A 77 2.91 10.39 11.60
C LYS A 77 1.65 10.53 10.75
N ARG A 78 1.79 10.64 9.42
CA ARG A 78 0.71 10.87 8.46
C ARG A 78 0.85 9.98 7.23
N LEU A 79 1.23 8.72 7.46
CA LEU A 79 1.68 7.81 6.41
C LEU A 79 0.66 7.62 5.28
N HIS A 80 -0.63 7.50 5.62
CA HIS A 80 -1.70 7.40 4.62
C HIS A 80 -1.74 8.62 3.68
N ARG A 81 -1.63 9.82 4.25
CA ARG A 81 -1.67 11.07 3.48
C ARG A 81 -0.40 11.28 2.65
N SER A 82 0.77 10.95 3.18
CA SER A 82 2.03 11.07 2.43
C SER A 82 2.10 10.06 1.29
N LEU A 83 1.67 8.81 1.52
CA LEU A 83 1.57 7.81 0.45
C LEU A 83 0.56 8.24 -0.63
N PHE A 84 -0.60 8.75 -0.25
CA PHE A 84 -1.55 9.26 -1.26
C PHE A 84 -0.93 10.36 -2.13
N ARG A 85 -0.21 11.30 -1.53
CA ARG A 85 0.49 12.37 -2.28
C ARG A 85 1.58 11.81 -3.19
N LEU A 86 2.33 10.81 -2.72
CA LEU A 86 3.33 10.12 -3.54
C LEU A 86 2.67 9.44 -4.75
N ALA A 87 1.56 8.72 -4.55
CA ALA A 87 0.82 8.11 -5.64
C ALA A 87 0.27 9.13 -6.67
N VAL A 88 -0.11 10.34 -6.22
CA VAL A 88 -0.48 11.45 -7.11
C VAL A 88 0.74 11.94 -7.89
N LYS A 89 1.88 12.16 -7.20
CA LYS A 89 3.14 12.62 -7.81
C LYS A 89 3.64 11.64 -8.88
N ASP A 90 3.51 10.33 -8.63
CA ASP A 90 3.95 9.28 -9.55
C ASP A 90 2.93 8.98 -10.65
N GLY A 91 1.81 9.70 -10.69
CA GLY A 91 0.78 9.59 -11.74
C GLY A 91 -0.13 8.36 -11.62
N LEU A 92 -0.02 7.58 -10.54
CA LEU A 92 -0.91 6.45 -10.24
C LEU A 92 -2.32 6.93 -9.88
N ILE A 93 -2.41 8.10 -9.27
CA ILE A 93 -3.67 8.78 -8.96
C ILE A 93 -3.75 10.07 -9.77
N ARG A 94 -4.75 10.17 -10.65
CA ARG A 94 -5.12 11.44 -11.28
C ARG A 94 -6.09 12.17 -10.35
N GLU A 95 -5.78 13.41 -9.98
CA GLU A 95 -6.67 14.27 -9.19
C GLU A 95 -7.91 14.67 -9.99
#